data_AF-A0A496KZ57-F1
#
_entry.id   AF-A0A496KZ57-F1
#
_cell.length_a   1.000
_cell.length_b   1.000
_cell.length_c   1.000
_cell.angle_alpha   90.00
_cell.angle_beta   90.00
_cell.angle_gamma   90.00
#
_symmetry.space_group_name_H-M   'P 1'
#
loop_
_entity.id
_entity.type
_entity.pdbx_description
1 polymer ?
#
loop_
_entity_poly.entity_id
_entity_poly.type
_entity_poly.pdbx_seq_one_letter_code
_entity_poly.pdbx_strand_id
1 'polypeptide(L)'
;MSDTLIVAGPCSAETEEQVFRTAELLADMGVEYYRAGIWKPRTSPNSFDGVGSIGLPWLQRVRKSLGLRVGTEVAKYEHIISVAEAEMDFVWLGARTVTNPFA
;
A
#
# COMPACT_ATOMS: atom_id res chain seq x y z
N MET A 1 20.20 9.08 -16.16
CA MET A 1 18.95 8.71 -15.45
C MET A 1 18.88 9.58 -14.21
N SER A 2 17.71 10.08 -13.84
CA SER A 2 17.55 10.84 -12.60
C SER A 2 17.73 9.89 -11.41
N ASP A 3 18.60 10.23 -10.45
CA ASP A 3 18.82 9.45 -9.22
C ASP A 3 17.64 9.55 -8.22
N THR A 4 16.50 10.09 -8.66
CA THR A 4 15.34 10.31 -7.79
C THR A 4 14.45 9.07 -7.77
N LEU A 5 14.34 8.45 -6.60
CA LEU A 5 13.38 7.37 -6.35
C LEU A 5 11.95 7.91 -6.31
N ILE A 6 11.07 7.38 -7.17
CA ILE A 6 9.65 7.75 -7.24
C ILE A 6 8.81 6.61 -6.65
N VAL A 7 8.01 6.94 -5.64
CA VAL A 7 6.99 6.05 -5.06
C VAL A 7 5.62 6.61 -5.41
N ALA A 8 4.84 5.90 -6.22
CA ALA A 8 3.56 6.38 -6.72
C ALA A 8 2.46 5.34 -6.56
N GLY A 9 1.21 5.78 -6.62
CA GLY A 9 0.03 4.93 -6.49
C GLY A 9 -1.08 5.64 -5.73
N PRO A 10 -2.26 5.02 -5.64
CA PRO A 10 -3.45 5.66 -5.10
C PRO A 10 -3.31 5.95 -3.60
N CYS A 11 -4.15 6.87 -3.11
CA CYS A 11 -4.25 7.10 -1.68
C CYS A 11 -4.73 5.82 -0.98
N SER A 12 -5.86 5.27 -1.43
CA SER A 12 -6.45 4.03 -0.91
C SER A 12 -6.49 2.97 -2.00
N ALA A 13 -6.33 1.70 -1.64
CA ALA A 13 -6.81 0.62 -2.48
C ALA A 13 -8.33 0.52 -2.29
N GLU A 14 -9.10 0.70 -3.36
CA GLU A 14 -10.58 0.72 -3.30
C GLU A 14 -11.20 -0.51 -3.96
N THR A 15 -10.67 -0.90 -5.13
CA THR A 15 -11.00 -2.17 -5.79
C THR A 15 -9.75 -2.81 -6.40
N GLU A 16 -9.79 -4.11 -6.67
CA GLU A 16 -8.68 -4.81 -7.31
C GLU A 16 -8.39 -4.24 -8.71
N GLU A 17 -9.43 -3.95 -9.49
CA GLU A 17 -9.31 -3.40 -10.84
C GLU A 17 -8.65 -2.01 -10.81
N GLN A 18 -9.05 -1.17 -9.86
CA GLN A 18 -8.47 0.15 -9.67
C GLN A 18 -7.00 0.07 -9.29
N VAL A 19 -6.63 -0.83 -8.38
CA VAL A 19 -5.25 -1.07 -7.97
C VAL A 19 -4.41 -1.51 -9.17
N PHE A 20 -4.85 -2.55 -9.88
CA PHE A 20 -4.09 -3.16 -10.96
C PHE A 20 -3.93 -2.22 -12.16
N ARG A 21 -5.01 -1.57 -12.61
CA ARG A 21 -4.97 -0.61 -13.73
C ARG A 21 -4.06 0.58 -13.43
N THR A 22 -4.07 1.08 -12.19
CA THR A 22 -3.18 2.18 -11.79
C THR A 22 -1.72 1.72 -11.81
N ALA A 23 -1.45 0.49 -11.35
CA ALA A 23 -0.10 -0.05 -11.33
C ALA A 23 0.45 -0.27 -12.75
N GLU A 24 -0.36 -0.77 -13.69
CA GLU A 24 0.02 -0.92 -15.11
C GLU A 24 0.45 0.42 -15.71
N LEU A 25 -0.37 1.47 -15.54
CA LEU A 25 -0.05 2.81 -16.05
C LEU A 25 1.24 3.38 -15.46
N LEU A 26 1.51 3.13 -14.17
CA LEU A 26 2.73 3.59 -13.51
C LEU A 26 3.97 2.80 -13.98
N ALA A 27 3.82 1.49 -14.19
CA ALA A 27 4.89 0.66 -14.75
C ALA A 27 5.28 1.12 -16.17
N ASP A 28 4.29 1.44 -17.01
CA ASP A 28 4.51 1.98 -18.37
C ASP A 28 5.25 3.34 -18.35
N MET A 29 5.10 4.10 -17.26
CA MET A 29 5.80 5.37 -17.03
C MET A 29 7.21 5.18 -16.42
N GLY A 30 7.64 3.95 -16.15
CA GLY A 30 8.93 3.63 -15.57
C GLY A 30 9.02 3.80 -14.05
N VAL A 31 7.89 3.83 -13.33
CA VAL A 31 7.88 3.81 -11.87
C VAL A 31 8.23 2.41 -11.38
N GLU A 32 9.14 2.31 -10.39
CA GLU A 32 9.55 1.03 -9.81
C GLU A 32 8.87 0.71 -8.47
N TYR A 33 8.35 1.71 -7.77
CA TYR A 33 7.77 1.56 -6.42
C TYR A 33 6.29 1.97 -6.43
N TYR A 34 5.43 1.00 -6.10
CA TYR A 34 3.98 1.17 -6.03
C TYR A 34 3.50 1.21 -4.58
N ARG A 35 2.66 2.19 -4.25
CA ARG A 35 2.02 2.31 -2.93
C ARG A 35 0.50 2.30 -3.02
N ALA A 36 -0.17 1.62 -2.11
CA ALA A 36 -1.61 1.83 -1.87
C ALA A 36 -1.95 1.54 -0.42
N GLY A 37 -2.70 2.45 0.23
CA GLY A 37 -3.12 2.24 1.62
C GLY A 37 -4.31 1.30 1.68
N ILE A 38 -4.16 0.13 2.31
CA ILE A 38 -5.25 -0.84 2.49
C ILE A 38 -5.95 -0.70 3.85
N TRP A 39 -5.25 -0.15 4.85
CA TRP A 39 -5.83 0.26 6.13
C TRP A 39 -5.78 1.78 6.24
N LYS A 40 -6.90 2.40 6.60
CA LYS A 40 -6.99 3.84 6.82
C LYS A 40 -7.31 4.11 8.29
N PRO A 41 -6.38 4.72 9.05
CA PRO A 41 -6.72 5.20 10.38
C PRO A 41 -7.71 6.37 10.22
N ARG A 42 -8.96 6.13 10.64
CA ARG A 42 -10.05 7.12 10.62
C ARG A 42 -10.61 7.27 12.02
N THR A 43 -10.89 8.52 12.37
CA THR A 43 -11.56 8.89 13.61
C THR A 43 -13.08 9.03 13.43
N SER A 44 -13.55 9.16 12.19
CA SER A 44 -14.95 9.38 11.85
C SER A 44 -15.59 8.07 11.35
N PRO A 45 -16.72 7.62 11.93
CA PRO A 45 -17.31 6.31 11.66
C PRO A 45 -17.92 6.14 10.25
N ASN A 46 -18.10 7.24 9.50
CA ASN A 46 -18.67 7.21 8.14
C ASN A 46 -17.62 7.33 7.04
N SER A 47 -16.33 7.23 7.39
CA SER A 47 -15.24 7.29 6.41
C SER A 47 -14.88 5.90 5.91
N PHE A 48 -14.41 5.81 4.67
CA PHE A 48 -13.83 4.57 4.17
C PHE A 48 -12.57 4.20 4.98
N ASP A 49 -12.64 3.05 5.65
CA ASP A 49 -11.58 2.51 6.52
C ASP A 49 -10.46 1.79 5.75
N GLY A 50 -10.58 1.74 4.42
CA GLY A 50 -9.75 0.89 3.58
C GLY A 50 -10.34 -0.51 3.43
N VAL A 51 -9.90 -1.23 2.40
CA VAL A 51 -10.35 -2.62 2.15
C VAL A 51 -9.85 -3.60 3.20
N GLY A 52 -8.83 -3.25 3.98
CA GLY A 52 -8.20 -4.14 4.95
C GLY A 52 -7.36 -5.23 4.30
N SER A 53 -7.19 -6.36 5.00
CA SER A 53 -6.25 -7.42 4.60
C SER A 53 -6.60 -8.11 3.27
N ILE A 54 -7.84 -7.97 2.77
CA ILE A 54 -8.19 -8.46 1.42
C ILE A 54 -7.43 -7.71 0.31
N GLY A 55 -6.87 -6.53 0.61
CA GLY A 55 -6.02 -5.79 -0.31
C GLY A 55 -4.60 -6.37 -0.45
N LEU A 56 -4.15 -7.24 0.47
CA LEU A 56 -2.81 -7.83 0.39
C LEU A 56 -2.63 -8.72 -0.86
N PRO A 57 -3.54 -9.65 -1.19
CA PRO A 57 -3.49 -10.39 -2.46
C PRO A 57 -3.44 -9.49 -3.69
N TRP A 58 -4.11 -8.33 -3.67
CA TRP A 58 -4.09 -7.39 -4.80
C TRP A 58 -2.71 -6.78 -5.01
N LEU A 59 -2.05 -6.37 -3.92
CA LEU A 59 -0.68 -5.85 -3.96
C LEU A 59 0.32 -6.93 -4.36
N GLN A 60 0.16 -8.17 -3.87
CA GLN A 60 0.98 -9.30 -4.30
C GLN A 60 0.82 -9.57 -5.80
N ARG A 61 -0.40 -9.46 -6.34
CA ARG A 61 -0.65 -9.57 -7.77
C ARG A 61 0.06 -8.48 -8.56
N VAL A 62 0.04 -7.23 -8.10
CA VAL A 62 0.81 -6.12 -8.72
C VAL A 62 2.30 -6.46 -8.75
N ARG A 63 2.88 -6.87 -7.61
CA ARG A 63 4.29 -7.28 -7.51
C ARG A 63 4.63 -8.39 -8.49
N LYS A 64 3.83 -9.46 -8.52
CA LYS A 64 4.06 -10.65 -9.36
C LYS A 64 3.88 -10.38 -10.85
N SER A 65 2.86 -9.62 -11.22
CA SER A 65 2.50 -9.40 -12.63
C SER A 65 3.30 -8.29 -13.30
N LEU A 66 3.69 -7.26 -12.54
CA LEU A 66 4.31 -6.05 -13.09
C LEU A 66 5.75 -5.84 -12.63
N GLY A 67 6.25 -6.65 -11.68
CA GLY A 67 7.62 -6.53 -11.16
C GLY A 67 7.84 -5.28 -10.29
N LEU A 68 6.77 -4.56 -9.93
CA LEU A 68 6.86 -3.39 -9.07
C LEU A 68 7.15 -3.79 -7.63
N ARG A 69 7.95 -2.99 -6.92
CA ARG A 69 8.11 -3.10 -5.46
C ARG A 69 6.88 -2.48 -4.81
N VAL A 70 6.16 -3.22 -3.98
CA VAL A 70 4.87 -2.81 -3.43
C VAL A 70 4.94 -2.55 -1.93
N GLY A 71 4.17 -1.57 -1.47
CA GLY A 71 4.05 -1.30 -0.04
C GLY A 71 2.71 -0.71 0.39
N THR A 72 2.42 -0.80 1.68
CA THR A 72 1.20 -0.26 2.31
C THR A 72 1.47 0.41 3.67
N GLU A 73 0.49 1.18 4.17
CA GLU A 73 0.57 1.82 5.49
C GLU A 73 0.36 0.77 6.57
N VAL A 74 1.14 0.81 7.63
CA VAL A 74 0.91 -0.01 8.81
C VAL A 74 0.62 0.89 10.01
N ALA A 75 -0.34 0.46 10.82
CA ALA A 75 -0.84 1.24 11.96
C ALA A 75 -0.83 0.47 13.27
N LYS A 76 -0.85 -0.87 13.21
CA LYS A 76 -0.93 -1.76 14.37
C LYS A 76 0.04 -2.91 14.22
N TYR A 77 0.36 -3.58 15.33
CA TYR A 77 1.20 -4.77 15.34
C TYR A 77 0.69 -5.87 14.39
N GLU A 78 -0.62 -6.12 14.33
CA GLU A 78 -1.17 -7.16 13.45
C GLU A 78 -0.95 -6.85 11.97
N HIS A 79 -0.93 -5.56 11.59
CA HIS A 79 -0.65 -5.16 10.21
C HIS A 79 0.79 -5.51 9.83
N ILE A 80 1.74 -5.37 10.76
CA ILE A 80 3.15 -5.75 10.55
C ILE A 80 3.27 -7.26 10.31
N ILE A 81 2.55 -8.08 11.09
CA ILE A 81 2.53 -9.52 10.86
C ILE A 81 1.97 -9.81 9.46
N SER A 82 0.81 -9.25 9.12
CA SER A 82 0.16 -9.51 7.84
C SER A 82 0.99 -9.06 6.63
N VAL A 83 1.67 -7.92 6.69
CA VAL A 83 2.52 -7.48 5.56
C VAL A 83 3.81 -8.27 5.45
N ALA A 84 4.34 -8.81 6.56
CA ALA A 84 5.51 -9.67 6.56
C ALA A 84 5.17 -11.04 5.96
N GLU A 85 4.04 -11.63 6.36
CA GLU A 85 3.50 -12.87 5.78
C GLU A 85 3.17 -12.71 4.29
N ALA A 86 2.67 -11.53 3.89
CA ALA A 86 2.39 -11.22 2.50
C ALA A 86 3.63 -10.84 1.68
N GLU A 87 4.82 -10.81 2.29
CA GLU A 87 6.10 -10.44 1.68
C GLU A 87 6.04 -9.08 0.95
N MET A 88 5.50 -8.05 1.60
CA MET A 88 5.52 -6.68 1.07
C MET A 88 6.97 -6.14 1.04
N ASP A 89 7.33 -5.42 -0.03
CA ASP A 89 8.71 -4.95 -0.23
C ASP A 89 9.05 -3.77 0.70
N PHE A 90 8.04 -2.99 1.10
CA PHE A 90 8.20 -1.92 2.09
C PHE A 90 6.88 -1.59 2.81
N VAL A 91 7.00 -0.86 3.92
CA VAL A 91 5.87 -0.27 4.65
C VAL A 91 6.14 1.19 4.95
N TRP A 92 5.10 1.96 5.24
CA TRP A 92 5.26 3.27 5.87
C TRP A 92 4.40 3.40 7.12
N LEU A 93 4.90 4.19 8.07
CA LEU A 93 4.14 4.63 9.23
C LEU A 93 3.48 5.97 8.90
N GLY A 94 2.16 6.03 9.05
CA GLY A 94 1.43 7.29 8.92
C GLY A 94 1.84 8.29 10.00
N ALA A 95 1.75 9.59 9.70
CA ALA A 95 2.11 10.66 10.65
C ALA A 95 1.30 10.63 11.97
N ARG A 96 0.10 10.04 11.97
CA ARG A 96 -0.72 9.84 13.18
C ARG A 96 -0.31 8.60 13.99
N THR A 97 0.36 7.66 13.34
CA THR A 97 0.79 6.39 13.94
C THR A 97 2.19 6.49 14.52
N VAL A 98 3.07 7.29 13.92
CA VAL A 98 4.48 7.39 14.35
C VAL A 98 4.66 7.80 15.82
N THR A 99 3.69 8.53 16.38
CA THR A 99 3.67 8.94 17.79
C THR A 99 2.81 8.06 18.68
N ASN A 100 2.27 6.94 18.17
CA ASN A 100 1.40 6.07 18.93
C ASN A 100 2.21 4.92 19.58
N PRO A 101 2.53 5.01 20.88
CA PRO A 101 3.27 3.95 21.57
C PRO A 101 2.41 2.70 21.89
N PHE A 102 1.11 2.69 21.52
CA PHE A 102 0.14 1.67 21.94
C PHE A 102 -0.80 1.17 20.83
N ALA A 103 -0.58 1.50 19.55
CA ALA A 103 -1.38 0.95 18.44
C ALA A 103 -0.88 -0.40 17.93
#